data_AF-A0A924W845-F1
#
_entry.id   AF-A0A924W845-F1
#
_cell.length_a   1.000
_cell.length_b   1.000
_cell.length_c   1.000
_cell.angle_alpha   90.00
_cell.angle_beta   90.00
_cell.angle_gamma   90.00
#
_symmetry.space_group_name_H-M   'P 1'
#
loop_
_entity.id
_entity.type
_entity.pdbx_description
1 polymer ?
#
loop_
_entity_poly.entity_id
_entity_poly.type
_entity_poly.pdbx_seq_one_letter_code
_entity_poly.pdbx_strand_id
1 'polypeptide(L)'
;MQIPPRTASSPDQASVYCRPDEEVAPHSSIAPNIGFAVPNGTQRPKILFLCTGNSCRSHMAEGWAKALKPEVIEAYSAGTSPQGMNQIAIRVMAEVGVDISGHSSKRPQALGIGFDYVVTVCDAANESCPVFPARTHMIHVGFDDPPRLARNAKSDDEALCHYRRVRDEIKAFIQTLPESLTTR
;
A
#
# COMPACT_ATOMS: atom_id res chain seq x y z
N MET A 1 33.00 27.27 -8.81
CA MET A 1 32.87 26.08 -7.95
C MET A 1 31.96 25.09 -8.66
N GLN A 2 32.55 24.10 -9.34
CA GLN A 2 31.81 23.02 -10.00
C GLN A 2 31.37 22.00 -8.95
N ILE A 3 30.07 21.70 -8.95
CA ILE A 3 29.49 20.58 -8.21
C ILE A 3 29.76 19.32 -9.05
N PRO A 4 30.42 18.28 -8.54
CA PRO A 4 30.66 17.06 -9.31
C PRO A 4 29.33 16.30 -9.55
N PRO A 5 29.18 15.61 -10.69
CA PRO A 5 27.99 14.82 -10.97
C PRO A 5 27.92 13.61 -10.03
N ARG A 6 26.74 13.37 -9.44
CA ARG A 6 26.45 12.15 -8.67
C ARG A 6 26.49 10.94 -9.61
N THR A 7 27.60 10.22 -9.61
CA THR A 7 27.66 8.84 -10.09
C THR A 7 27.42 7.89 -8.91
N ALA A 8 26.27 7.22 -8.92
CA ALA A 8 26.09 5.88 -8.36
C ALA A 8 24.74 5.36 -8.85
N SER A 9 24.74 4.66 -9.99
CA SER A 9 23.70 3.72 -10.37
C SER A 9 23.63 2.65 -9.29
N SER A 10 22.66 2.75 -8.40
CA SER A 10 22.22 1.66 -7.53
C SER A 10 21.93 0.43 -8.41
N PRO A 11 22.29 -0.80 -7.98
CA PRO A 11 21.92 -2.00 -8.72
C PRO A 11 20.41 -2.01 -8.95
N ASP A 12 20.01 -2.39 -10.16
CA ASP A 12 18.66 -2.34 -10.68
C ASP A 12 17.71 -3.16 -9.78
N GLN A 13 17.04 -2.47 -8.87
CA GLN A 13 16.18 -3.09 -7.84
C GLN A 13 15.04 -3.90 -8.49
N ALA A 14 14.68 -3.64 -9.74
CA ALA A 14 13.69 -4.42 -10.48
C ALA A 14 14.12 -5.88 -10.68
N SER A 15 15.43 -6.16 -10.82
CA SER A 15 15.96 -7.51 -11.11
C SER A 15 15.68 -8.53 -10.00
N VAL A 16 15.57 -8.10 -8.74
CA VAL A 16 15.25 -8.99 -7.60
C VAL A 16 13.77 -9.43 -7.66
N TYR A 17 12.88 -8.56 -8.14
CA TYR A 17 11.45 -8.84 -8.25
C TYR A 17 11.06 -9.57 -9.56
N CYS A 18 12.00 -9.71 -10.49
CA CYS A 18 11.81 -10.31 -11.81
C CYS A 18 12.16 -11.80 -11.92
N ARG A 19 12.48 -12.48 -10.82
CA ARG A 19 12.71 -13.94 -10.89
C ARG A 19 11.37 -14.67 -11.06
N PRO A 20 11.16 -15.45 -12.13
CA PRO A 20 10.05 -16.38 -12.20
C PRO A 20 10.29 -17.46 -11.14
N ASP A 21 9.37 -17.57 -10.19
CA ASP A 21 9.30 -18.52 -9.06
C ASP A 21 10.48 -19.51 -8.97
N GLU A 22 11.62 -19.03 -8.47
CA GLU A 22 12.62 -19.91 -7.90
C GLU A 22 12.06 -20.30 -6.54
N GLU A 23 11.48 -21.50 -6.48
CA GLU A 23 10.93 -22.22 -5.34
C GLU A 23 11.26 -21.55 -3.99
N VAL A 24 10.37 -20.65 -3.54
CA VAL A 24 10.45 -20.11 -2.18
C VAL A 24 10.12 -21.28 -1.26
N ALA A 25 11.16 -21.95 -0.77
CA ALA A 25 11.04 -22.97 0.25
C ALA A 25 10.11 -22.45 1.35
N PRO A 26 9.21 -23.29 1.90
CA PRO A 26 8.31 -22.87 2.95
C PRO A 26 9.16 -22.46 4.14
N HIS A 27 9.38 -21.16 4.32
CA HIS A 27 9.97 -20.61 5.53
C HIS A 27 8.95 -20.76 6.64
N SER A 28 8.98 -21.97 7.19
CA SER A 28 8.98 -22.30 8.61
C SER A 28 8.14 -21.39 9.50
N SER A 29 7.08 -22.01 10.01
CA SER A 29 6.61 -21.79 11.37
C SER A 29 6.06 -20.39 11.62
N ILE A 30 4.77 -20.24 11.32
CA ILE A 30 3.89 -19.29 12.01
C ILE A 30 4.12 -19.51 13.52
N ALA A 31 4.89 -18.62 14.13
CA ALA A 31 4.94 -18.52 15.58
C ALA A 31 3.52 -18.22 16.07
N PRO A 32 3.04 -18.88 17.14
CA PRO A 32 1.70 -18.64 17.63
C PRO A 32 1.61 -17.18 18.08
N ASN A 33 0.52 -16.54 17.68
CA ASN A 33 -0.04 -15.30 18.20
C ASN A 33 0.67 -14.83 19.48
N ILE A 34 1.60 -13.87 19.36
CA ILE A 34 1.81 -12.91 20.43
C ILE A 34 0.53 -12.07 20.47
N GLY A 35 -0.44 -12.58 21.22
CA GLY A 35 -1.73 -11.96 21.40
C GLY A 35 -1.54 -10.58 22.00
N PHE A 36 -1.62 -9.55 21.15
CA PHE A 36 -2.07 -8.25 21.60
C PHE A 36 -3.55 -8.43 21.92
N ALA A 37 -3.84 -8.82 23.16
CA ALA A 37 -5.17 -8.69 23.70
C ALA A 37 -5.52 -7.21 23.61
N VAL A 38 -6.39 -6.86 22.66
CA VAL A 38 -6.98 -5.52 22.61
C VAL A 38 -7.72 -5.36 23.94
N PRO A 39 -7.32 -4.40 24.81
CA PRO A 39 -8.05 -4.18 26.04
C PRO A 39 -9.49 -3.86 25.65
N ASN A 40 -10.42 -4.69 26.15
CA ASN A 40 -11.87 -4.56 25.96
C ASN A 40 -12.27 -3.08 26.16
N GLY A 41 -12.47 -2.35 25.06
CA GLY A 41 -12.91 -0.95 25.10
C GLY A 41 -12.19 0.06 24.19
N THR A 42 -11.09 -0.27 23.51
CA THR A 42 -10.48 0.65 22.51
C THR A 42 -10.85 0.22 21.09
N GLN A 43 -11.64 1.06 20.40
CA GLN A 43 -12.01 0.84 19.00
C GLN A 43 -10.74 0.80 18.12
N ARG A 44 -10.65 -0.16 17.20
CA ARG A 44 -9.54 -0.20 16.23
C ARG A 44 -9.51 1.11 15.43
N PRO A 45 -8.37 1.79 15.28
CA PRO A 45 -8.28 2.98 14.46
C PRO A 45 -8.73 2.72 13.03
N LYS A 46 -9.58 3.60 12.52
CA LYS A 46 -10.04 3.59 11.13
C LYS A 46 -9.04 4.35 10.27
N ILE A 47 -8.39 3.62 9.37
CA ILE A 47 -7.34 4.15 8.50
C ILE A 47 -7.82 4.17 7.06
N LEU A 48 -7.74 5.34 6.43
CA LEU A 48 -7.97 5.51 5.00
C LEU A 48 -6.64 5.61 4.24
N PHE A 49 -6.39 4.68 3.33
CA PHE A 49 -5.32 4.78 2.34
C PHE A 49 -5.82 5.55 1.12
N LEU A 50 -5.29 6.76 0.91
CA LEU A 50 -5.71 7.66 -0.15
C LEU A 50 -4.66 7.75 -1.25
N CYS A 51 -5.07 7.55 -2.51
CA CYS A 51 -4.25 7.91 -3.66
C CYS A 51 -5.06 8.75 -4.67
N THR A 52 -4.52 9.03 -5.85
CA THR A 52 -5.28 9.76 -6.88
C THR A 52 -6.36 8.87 -7.48
N GLY A 53 -5.97 7.72 -8.05
CA GLY A 53 -6.85 6.90 -8.87
C GLY A 53 -7.69 5.84 -8.15
N ASN A 54 -7.38 5.51 -6.89
CA ASN A 54 -7.87 4.30 -6.20
C ASN A 54 -7.89 3.08 -7.14
N SER A 55 -6.71 2.75 -7.65
CA SER A 55 -6.56 1.75 -8.72
C SER A 55 -5.49 0.71 -8.40
N CYS A 56 -4.37 1.13 -7.82
CA CYS A 56 -3.24 0.27 -7.48
C CYS A 56 -2.86 0.36 -5.99
N ARG A 57 -2.00 1.33 -5.64
CA ARG A 57 -1.35 1.48 -4.32
C ARG A 57 -2.31 1.41 -3.13
N SER A 58 -3.39 2.19 -3.16
CA SER A 58 -4.32 2.22 -2.03
C SER A 58 -5.10 0.92 -1.86
N HIS A 59 -5.37 0.16 -2.93
CA HIS A 59 -5.96 -1.18 -2.82
C HIS A 59 -4.98 -2.22 -2.29
N MET A 60 -3.70 -2.16 -2.70
CA MET A 60 -2.66 -3.01 -2.13
C MET A 60 -2.50 -2.74 -0.63
N ALA A 61 -2.50 -1.47 -0.23
CA ALA A 61 -2.41 -1.06 1.17
C ALA A 61 -3.62 -1.56 2.00
N GLU A 62 -4.84 -1.40 1.49
CA GLU A 62 -6.04 -1.95 2.13
C GLU A 62 -5.98 -3.48 2.25
N GLY A 63 -5.57 -4.17 1.18
CA GLY A 63 -5.44 -5.63 1.17
C GLY A 63 -4.42 -6.12 2.20
N TRP A 64 -3.23 -5.51 2.23
CA TRP A 64 -2.21 -5.86 3.23
C TRP A 64 -2.65 -5.57 4.66
N ALA A 65 -3.29 -4.43 4.91
CA ALA A 65 -3.74 -4.08 6.25
C ALA A 65 -4.81 -5.05 6.76
N LYS A 66 -5.76 -5.46 5.90
CA LYS A 66 -6.76 -6.48 6.24
C LYS A 66 -6.14 -7.87 6.45
N ALA A 67 -5.11 -8.22 5.69
CA ALA A 67 -4.45 -9.51 5.80
C ALA A 67 -3.53 -9.62 7.04
N LEU A 68 -2.79 -8.55 7.36
CA LEU A 68 -1.72 -8.57 8.36
C LEU A 68 -2.14 -7.99 9.72
N LYS A 69 -3.12 -7.10 9.75
CA LYS A 69 -3.50 -6.32 10.93
C LYS A 69 -5.02 -6.29 11.21
N PRO A 70 -5.81 -7.36 10.93
CA PRO A 70 -7.27 -7.31 11.02
C PRO A 70 -7.77 -7.01 12.45
N GLU A 71 -7.06 -7.47 13.47
CA GLU A 71 -7.47 -7.30 14.87
C GLU A 71 -7.12 -5.91 15.45
N VAL A 72 -6.26 -5.15 14.78
CA VAL A 72 -5.73 -3.88 15.31
C VAL A 72 -6.06 -2.65 14.47
N ILE A 73 -6.43 -2.82 13.19
CA ILE A 73 -6.72 -1.72 12.27
C ILE A 73 -8.00 -2.01 11.48
N GLU A 74 -8.82 -0.98 11.28
CA GLU A 74 -9.93 -1.03 10.33
C GLU A 74 -9.54 -0.24 9.06
N ALA A 75 -9.17 -0.98 8.00
CA ALA A 75 -8.56 -0.41 6.80
C ALA A 75 -9.56 -0.14 5.66
N TYR A 76 -9.41 1.01 5.04
CA TYR A 76 -10.19 1.48 3.90
C TYR A 76 -9.29 2.07 2.82
N SER A 77 -9.74 2.07 1.56
CA SER A 77 -9.08 2.81 0.49
C SER A 77 -10.05 3.70 -0.29
N ALA A 78 -9.51 4.81 -0.81
CA ALA A 78 -10.23 5.71 -1.71
C ALA A 78 -9.28 6.48 -2.63
N GLY A 79 -9.87 7.29 -3.52
CA GLY A 79 -9.18 8.07 -4.53
C GLY A 79 -9.76 9.47 -4.70
N THR A 80 -8.92 10.48 -4.92
CA THR A 80 -9.39 11.84 -5.22
C THR A 80 -10.07 11.92 -6.59
N SER A 81 -9.61 11.11 -7.56
CA SER A 81 -10.20 10.94 -8.89
C SER A 81 -10.19 9.45 -9.27
N PRO A 82 -11.19 8.65 -8.82
CA PRO A 82 -11.24 7.21 -9.04
C PRO A 82 -11.19 6.82 -10.52
N GLN A 83 -10.38 5.82 -10.87
CA GLN A 83 -10.13 5.36 -12.24
C GLN A 83 -10.42 3.86 -12.46
N GLY A 84 -11.01 3.18 -11.47
CA GLY A 84 -11.29 1.74 -11.55
C GLY A 84 -10.15 0.86 -11.05
N MET A 85 -10.44 -0.42 -10.86
CA MET A 85 -9.50 -1.41 -10.34
C MET A 85 -8.45 -1.79 -11.40
N ASN A 86 -7.17 -1.81 -11.01
CA ASN A 86 -6.12 -2.32 -11.88
C ASN A 86 -6.01 -3.85 -11.77
N GLN A 87 -6.16 -4.55 -12.90
CA GLN A 87 -6.13 -6.02 -12.95
C GLN A 87 -4.76 -6.61 -12.60
N ILE A 88 -3.67 -5.91 -12.92
CA ILE A 88 -2.31 -6.33 -12.55
C ILE A 88 -2.13 -6.24 -11.04
N ALA A 89 -2.68 -5.20 -10.39
CA ALA A 89 -2.68 -5.09 -8.94
C ALA A 89 -3.42 -6.26 -8.27
N ILE A 90 -4.56 -6.69 -8.82
CA ILE A 90 -5.29 -7.88 -8.34
C ILE A 90 -4.41 -9.12 -8.47
N ARG A 91 -3.79 -9.31 -9.65
CA ARG A 91 -2.91 -10.46 -9.94
C ARG A 91 -1.73 -10.56 -8.97
N VAL A 92 -0.97 -9.49 -8.76
CA VAL A 92 0.23 -9.53 -7.88
C VAL A 92 -0.12 -9.69 -6.39
N MET A 93 -1.32 -9.29 -5.97
CA MET A 93 -1.78 -9.53 -4.60
C MET A 93 -2.24 -11.00 -4.45
N ALA A 94 -2.91 -11.55 -5.46
CA ALA A 94 -3.31 -12.96 -5.48
C ALA A 94 -2.10 -13.92 -5.44
N GLU A 95 -0.97 -13.57 -6.09
CA GLU A 95 0.29 -14.32 -6.03
C GLU A 95 0.77 -14.59 -4.58
N VAL A 96 0.46 -13.67 -3.66
CA VAL A 96 0.85 -13.76 -2.24
C VAL A 96 -0.33 -14.10 -1.31
N GLY A 97 -1.42 -14.61 -1.89
CA GLY A 97 -2.59 -15.08 -1.13
C GLY A 97 -3.51 -13.99 -0.59
N VAL A 98 -3.39 -12.74 -1.08
CA VAL A 98 -4.27 -11.62 -0.66
C VAL A 98 -5.24 -11.28 -1.79
N ASP A 99 -6.52 -11.59 -1.60
CA ASP A 99 -7.56 -11.26 -2.58
C ASP A 99 -8.05 -9.82 -2.39
N ILE A 100 -7.90 -8.99 -3.44
CA ILE A 100 -8.45 -7.63 -3.52
C ILE A 100 -9.48 -7.47 -4.63
N SER A 101 -9.91 -8.55 -5.27
CA SER A 101 -10.84 -8.52 -6.42
C SER A 101 -12.23 -7.99 -6.07
N GLY A 102 -12.66 -8.18 -4.82
CA GLY A 102 -13.90 -7.62 -4.27
C GLY A 102 -13.83 -6.13 -3.92
N HIS A 103 -12.66 -5.49 -4.04
CA HIS A 103 -12.56 -4.05 -3.82
C HIS A 103 -13.13 -3.25 -4.99
N SER A 104 -13.58 -2.03 -4.69
CA SER A 104 -14.10 -1.08 -5.67
C SER A 104 -13.36 0.25 -5.59
N SER A 105 -13.20 0.90 -6.74
CA SER A 105 -12.61 2.24 -6.85
C SER A 105 -13.65 3.30 -6.49
N LYS A 106 -13.37 4.15 -5.50
CA LYS A 106 -14.34 5.12 -4.95
C LYS A 106 -13.69 6.39 -4.39
N ARG A 107 -14.50 7.44 -4.26
CA ARG A 107 -14.12 8.68 -3.57
C ARG A 107 -14.25 8.52 -2.05
N PRO A 108 -13.48 9.24 -1.22
CA PRO A 108 -13.58 9.17 0.23
C PRO A 108 -15.00 9.45 0.75
N GLN A 109 -15.72 10.38 0.12
CA GLN A 109 -17.08 10.77 0.52
C GLN A 109 -18.09 9.62 0.38
N ALA A 110 -17.86 8.69 -0.57
CA ALA A 110 -18.74 7.55 -0.78
C ALA A 110 -18.68 6.53 0.37
N LEU A 111 -17.62 6.57 1.20
CA LEU A 111 -17.49 5.67 2.34
C LEU A 111 -18.41 6.06 3.50
N GLY A 112 -18.78 7.34 3.62
CA GLY A 112 -19.65 7.81 4.72
C GLY A 112 -19.10 7.55 6.13
N ILE A 113 -17.78 7.32 6.24
CA ILE A 113 -17.09 6.92 7.47
C ILE A 113 -16.16 8.05 7.92
N GLY A 114 -16.14 8.30 9.23
CA GLY A 114 -15.10 9.12 9.85
C GLY A 114 -13.85 8.29 10.10
N PHE A 115 -12.69 8.82 9.69
CA PHE A 115 -11.39 8.17 9.87
C PHE A 115 -10.61 8.82 11.00
N ASP A 116 -9.83 8.02 11.73
CA ASP A 116 -8.88 8.52 12.71
C ASP A 116 -7.58 8.94 12.02
N TYR A 117 -7.18 8.19 10.99
CA TYR A 117 -5.99 8.44 10.19
C TYR A 117 -6.29 8.39 8.69
N VAL A 118 -5.64 9.27 7.94
CA VAL A 118 -5.58 9.21 6.47
C VAL A 118 -4.12 9.15 6.06
N VAL A 119 -3.76 8.08 5.36
CA VAL A 119 -2.43 7.86 4.81
C VAL A 119 -2.46 8.13 3.31
N THR A 120 -1.84 9.22 2.86
CA THR A 120 -1.68 9.51 1.42
C THR A 120 -0.52 8.70 0.87
N VAL A 121 -0.81 7.79 -0.06
CA VAL A 121 0.18 6.84 -0.63
C VAL A 121 0.79 7.31 -1.95
N CYS A 122 0.48 8.54 -2.37
CA CYS A 122 1.08 9.19 -3.53
C CYS A 122 1.13 10.71 -3.35
N ASP A 123 2.17 11.34 -3.91
CA ASP A 123 2.45 12.77 -3.74
C ASP A 123 1.28 13.64 -4.23
N ALA A 124 0.71 13.30 -5.38
CA ALA A 124 -0.44 14.02 -5.94
C ALA A 124 -1.68 13.98 -5.02
N ALA A 125 -1.87 12.92 -4.22
CA ALA A 125 -2.97 12.86 -3.25
C ALA A 125 -2.67 13.65 -1.99
N ASN A 126 -1.40 13.87 -1.67
CA ASN A 126 -0.99 14.77 -0.59
C ASN A 126 -1.28 16.23 -0.96
N GLU A 127 -1.00 16.63 -2.20
CA GLU A 127 -1.23 18.00 -2.69
C GLU A 127 -2.71 18.32 -2.93
N SER A 128 -3.48 17.35 -3.45
CA SER A 128 -4.92 17.51 -3.74
C SER A 128 -5.82 16.92 -2.66
N CYS A 129 -5.31 16.79 -1.44
CA CYS A 129 -5.99 16.09 -0.38
C CYS A 129 -7.35 16.75 -0.06
N PRO A 130 -8.46 15.99 -0.05
CA PRO A 130 -9.75 16.49 0.39
C PRO A 130 -9.70 16.98 1.84
N VAL A 131 -10.60 17.90 2.18
CA VAL A 131 -10.76 18.34 3.57
C VAL A 131 -11.34 17.20 4.40
N PHE A 132 -10.59 16.77 5.43
CA PHE A 132 -11.06 15.83 6.44
C PHE A 132 -11.39 16.58 7.75
N PRO A 133 -12.25 16.03 8.63
CA PRO A 133 -12.53 16.63 9.93
C PRO A 133 -11.24 16.89 10.72
N ALA A 134 -11.19 17.97 11.51
CA ALA A 134 -9.98 18.44 12.21
C ALA A 134 -9.35 17.41 13.17
N ARG A 135 -10.12 16.41 13.63
CA ARG A 135 -9.64 15.30 14.46
C ARG A 135 -8.89 14.20 13.68
N THR A 136 -8.85 14.29 12.36
CA THR A 136 -8.25 13.27 11.49
C THR A 136 -6.76 13.54 11.35
N HIS A 137 -5.94 12.55 11.66
CA HIS A 137 -4.49 12.66 11.52
C HIS A 137 -4.06 12.31 10.09
N MET A 138 -3.41 13.25 9.41
CA MET A 138 -2.91 13.09 8.05
C MET A 138 -1.45 12.67 8.06
N ILE A 139 -1.11 11.59 7.35
CA ILE A 139 0.25 11.08 7.19
C ILE A 139 0.50 10.84 5.69
N HIS A 140 1.71 11.16 5.24
CA HIS A 140 2.11 10.95 3.86
C HIS A 140 3.23 9.92 3.77
N VAL A 141 3.06 8.92 2.89
CA VAL A 141 4.06 7.92 2.56
C VAL A 141 4.05 7.72 1.05
N GLY A 142 5.02 8.30 0.35
CA GLY A 142 5.10 8.23 -1.11
C GLY A 142 5.54 6.85 -1.59
N PHE A 143 4.76 6.26 -2.50
CA PHE A 143 5.16 5.09 -3.28
C PHE A 143 5.12 5.42 -4.78
N ASP A 144 6.07 4.86 -5.53
CA ASP A 144 6.06 4.97 -6.99
C ASP A 144 4.77 4.43 -7.59
N ASP A 145 4.38 4.97 -8.74
CA ASP A 145 3.19 4.52 -9.45
C ASP A 145 3.52 3.31 -10.35
N PRO A 146 3.03 2.10 -10.05
CA PRO A 146 3.38 0.91 -10.82
C PRO A 146 3.03 1.01 -12.31
N PRO A 147 1.84 1.52 -12.72
CA PRO A 147 1.53 1.78 -14.14
C PRO A 147 2.54 2.70 -14.84
N ARG A 148 3.04 3.72 -14.13
CA ARG A 148 4.04 4.65 -14.68
C ARG A 148 5.38 3.97 -14.90
N LEU A 149 5.80 3.11 -13.97
CA LEU A 149 7.04 2.33 -14.10
C LEU A 149 6.93 1.32 -15.25
N ALA A 150 5.81 0.61 -15.31
CA ALA A 150 5.54 -0.41 -16.33
C ALA A 150 5.29 0.16 -17.74
N ARG A 151 5.23 1.48 -17.93
CA ARG A 151 4.95 2.11 -19.24
C ARG A 151 5.90 1.66 -20.34
N ASN A 152 7.16 1.42 -19.99
CA ASN A 152 8.21 1.03 -20.93
C ASN A 152 8.57 -0.46 -20.82
N ALA A 153 7.79 -1.24 -20.08
CA ALA A 153 8.01 -2.68 -19.96
C ALA A 153 7.87 -3.33 -21.33
N LYS A 154 8.80 -4.23 -21.65
CA LYS A 154 8.86 -4.95 -22.92
C LYS A 154 8.09 -6.26 -22.88
N SER A 155 7.68 -6.70 -21.69
CA SER A 155 6.86 -7.89 -21.47
C SER A 155 5.94 -7.73 -20.27
N ASP A 156 4.92 -8.60 -20.20
CA ASP A 156 4.01 -8.67 -19.05
C ASP A 156 4.76 -8.99 -17.75
N ASP A 157 5.79 -9.84 -17.82
CA ASP A 157 6.62 -10.18 -16.65
C ASP A 157 7.40 -8.97 -16.14
N GLU A 158 7.97 -8.17 -17.04
CA GLU A 158 8.68 -6.93 -16.66
C GLU A 158 7.71 -5.92 -16.03
N ALA A 159 6.48 -5.82 -16.56
CA ALA A 159 5.44 -5.00 -15.95
C ALA A 159 5.10 -5.51 -14.54
N LEU A 160 4.91 -6.82 -14.36
CA LEU A 160 4.62 -7.43 -13.05
C LEU A 160 5.72 -7.14 -12.02
N CYS A 161 7.00 -7.11 -12.41
CA CYS A 161 8.10 -6.80 -11.48
C CYS A 161 7.91 -5.46 -10.77
N HIS A 162 7.49 -4.42 -11.50
CA HIS A 162 7.27 -3.10 -10.92
C HIS A 162 6.11 -3.09 -9.92
N TYR A 163 5.07 -3.87 -10.21
CA TYR A 163 3.93 -4.04 -9.30
C TYR A 163 4.31 -4.83 -8.05
N ARG A 164 5.10 -5.91 -8.19
CA ARG A 164 5.62 -6.71 -7.08
C ARG A 164 6.50 -5.88 -6.15
N ARG A 165 7.42 -5.08 -6.71
CA ARG A 165 8.26 -4.15 -5.93
C ARG A 165 7.40 -3.24 -5.05
N VAL A 166 6.47 -2.52 -5.66
CA VAL A 166 5.63 -1.55 -4.92
C VAL A 166 4.70 -2.26 -3.93
N ARG A 167 4.18 -3.45 -4.27
CA ARG A 167 3.42 -4.31 -3.35
C ARG A 167 4.22 -4.61 -2.09
N ASP A 168 5.48 -4.98 -2.23
CA ASP A 168 6.33 -5.41 -1.13
C ASP A 168 6.82 -4.21 -0.30
N GLU A 169 7.08 -3.06 -0.92
CA GLU A 169 7.32 -1.79 -0.22
C GLU A 169 6.12 -1.37 0.63
N ILE A 170 4.90 -1.47 0.08
CA ILE A 170 3.67 -1.20 0.82
C ILE A 170 3.53 -2.19 1.97
N LYS A 171 3.80 -3.49 1.76
CA LYS A 171 3.76 -4.51 2.81
C LYS A 171 4.67 -4.14 3.99
N ALA A 172 5.91 -3.75 3.70
CA ALA A 172 6.88 -3.36 4.72
C ALA A 172 6.37 -2.17 5.55
N PHE A 173 5.75 -1.17 4.90
CA PHE A 173 5.12 -0.06 5.61
C PHE A 173 3.92 -0.51 6.47
N ILE A 174 3.03 -1.35 5.94
CA ILE A 174 1.87 -1.84 6.71
C ILE A 174 2.31 -2.62 7.96
N GLN A 175 3.44 -3.32 7.91
CA GLN A 175 3.98 -4.03 9.07
C GLN A 175 4.35 -3.10 10.24
N THR A 176 4.70 -1.84 9.98
CA THR A 176 5.03 -0.83 11.01
C THR A 176 3.81 -0.19 11.66
N LEU A 177 2.60 -0.50 11.17
CA LEU A 177 1.35 0.01 11.73
C LEU A 177 0.82 -0.91 12.85
N PRO A 178 0.16 -0.35 13.89
CA PRO A 178 -0.18 1.06 14.07
C PRO A 178 0.91 1.90 14.75
N GLU A 179 2.04 1.32 15.15
CA GLU A 179 3.07 1.98 15.98
C GLU A 179 3.66 3.24 15.33
N SER A 180 3.83 3.23 14.00
CA SER A 180 4.32 4.41 13.27
C SER A 180 3.29 5.54 13.17
N LEU A 181 2.03 5.33 13.58
CA LEU A 181 0.97 6.36 13.60
C LEU A 181 0.92 7.15 14.92
N THR A 182 1.40 6.56 16.01
CA THR A 182 1.30 7.11 17.38
C THR A 182 2.55 7.86 17.84
N THR A 183 3.66 7.77 17.11
CA THR A 183 4.92 8.42 17.49
C THR A 183 4.92 9.90 17.06
N ARG A 184 4.47 10.80 17.94
CA ARG A 184 4.81 12.23 17.94
C ARG A 184 4.91 12.78 19.36
#